data_AF-A0A2M7YQW5-F1
#
_entry.id   AF-A0A2M7YQW5-F1
#
_cell.length_a   1.000
_cell.length_b   1.000
_cell.length_c   1.000
_cell.angle_alpha   90.00
_cell.angle_beta   90.00
_cell.angle_gamma   90.00
#
_symmetry.space_group_name_H-M   'P 1'
#
loop_
_entity.id
_entity.type
_entity.pdbx_description
1 polymer ?
#
loop_
_entity_poly.entity_id
_entity_poly.type
_entity_poly.pdbx_seq_one_letter_code
_entity_poly.pdbx_strand_id
1 'polypeptide(L)'
;MKPPRKSTLTPAQADLVELMQNLDFGMIEGLVIRSGLPVMKPRPRVVRDVKFGAGNGHRSETGLTDFALKSSVQELMDNFASLGNATVRRLEIKHGLPFRMQVEEVAT
;
A
#
# COMPACT_ATOMS: atom_id res chain seq x y z
N MET A 1 -0.23 -22.42 -6.72
CA MET A 1 0.78 -21.56 -6.07
C MET A 1 0.22 -21.12 -4.73
N LYS A 2 0.94 -21.31 -3.62
CA LYS A 2 0.42 -20.98 -2.27
C LYS A 2 0.39 -19.45 -2.13
N PRO A 3 -0.69 -18.83 -1.61
CA PRO A 3 -0.73 -17.38 -1.50
C PRO A 3 0.41 -16.89 -0.59
N PRO A 4 1.15 -15.83 -0.97
CA PRO A 4 2.18 -15.23 -0.14
C PRO A 4 1.58 -14.85 1.22
N ARG A 5 2.34 -15.13 2.26
CA ARG A 5 1.98 -14.85 3.66
C ARG A 5 2.65 -13.55 4.08
N LYS A 6 2.15 -12.87 5.12
CA LYS A 6 2.83 -11.68 5.67
C LYS A 6 4.32 -11.94 5.99
N SER A 7 4.66 -13.17 6.38
CA SER A 7 6.05 -13.60 6.64
C SER A 7 6.97 -13.62 5.41
N THR A 8 6.45 -13.47 4.19
CA THR A 8 7.27 -13.39 2.96
C THR A 8 7.52 -11.95 2.52
N LEU A 9 6.99 -10.96 3.25
CA LEU A 9 7.23 -9.55 2.96
C LEU A 9 8.62 -9.13 3.45
N THR A 10 9.32 -8.34 2.63
CA THR A 10 10.49 -7.59 3.09
C THR A 10 10.08 -6.54 4.14
N PRO A 11 11.00 -6.06 4.99
CA PRO A 11 10.70 -5.02 5.97
C PRO A 11 10.02 -3.78 5.37
N ALA A 12 10.49 -3.32 4.20
CA ALA A 12 9.91 -2.16 3.52
C ALA A 12 8.47 -2.39 3.04
N GLN A 13 8.16 -3.61 2.58
CA GLN A 13 6.79 -3.98 2.19
C GLN A 13 5.88 -4.11 3.42
N ALA A 14 6.39 -4.65 4.53
CA ALA A 14 5.66 -4.72 5.78
C ALA A 14 5.32 -3.31 6.32
N ASP A 15 6.30 -2.39 6.31
CA ASP A 15 6.12 -0.98 6.69
C ASP A 15 5.05 -0.30 5.83
N LEU A 16 5.04 -0.56 4.52
CA LEU A 16 4.01 -0.01 3.63
C LEU A 16 2.62 -0.59 3.94
N VAL A 17 2.53 -1.90 4.18
CA VAL A 17 1.25 -2.54 4.55
C VAL A 17 0.73 -1.96 5.86
N GLU A 18 1.57 -1.79 6.87
CA GLU A 18 1.20 -1.16 8.12
C GLU A 18 0.74 0.29 7.91
N LEU A 19 1.43 1.05 7.06
CA LEU A 19 1.03 2.42 6.71
C LEU A 19 -0.36 2.47 6.07
N MET A 20 -0.66 1.57 5.13
CA MET A 20 -1.97 1.47 4.50
C MET A 20 -3.05 1.13 5.55
N GLN A 21 -2.79 0.15 6.41
CA GLN A 21 -3.72 -0.29 7.46
C GLN A 21 -4.02 0.82 8.46
N ASN A 22 -3.00 1.56 8.89
CA ASN A 22 -3.15 2.70 9.80
C ASN A 22 -3.85 3.91 9.15
N LEU A 23 -3.75 4.04 7.82
CA LEU A 23 -4.42 5.09 7.06
C LEU A 23 -5.94 4.86 6.98
N ASP A 24 -6.36 3.59 6.86
CA ASP A 24 -7.74 3.14 6.62
C ASP A 24 -8.35 3.69 5.31
N PHE A 25 -8.52 5.01 5.20
CA PHE A 25 -8.94 5.72 3.99
C PHE A 25 -8.03 6.90 3.67
N GLY A 26 -7.61 6.98 2.43
CA GLY A 26 -6.85 8.13 1.94
C GLY A 26 -5.93 7.81 0.78
N MET A 27 -4.84 8.56 0.68
CA MET A 27 -3.86 8.45 -0.39
C MET A 27 -2.44 8.50 0.16
N ILE A 28 -1.56 7.70 -0.43
CA ILE A 28 -0.11 7.82 -0.30
C ILE A 28 0.41 8.46 -1.60
N GLU A 29 1.16 9.55 -1.49
CA GLU A 29 1.64 10.32 -2.65
C GLU A 29 3.18 10.34 -2.71
N GLY A 30 3.71 10.29 -3.94
CA GLY A 30 5.14 10.36 -4.21
C GLY A 30 5.93 9.15 -3.68
N LEU A 31 5.34 7.95 -3.70
CA LEU A 31 6.01 6.74 -3.25
C LEU A 31 7.01 6.29 -4.32
N VAL A 32 8.30 6.25 -3.96
CA VAL A 32 9.36 5.79 -4.86
C VAL A 32 9.50 4.28 -4.76
N ILE A 33 9.62 3.61 -5.91
CA ILE A 33 9.93 2.18 -6.03
C ILE A 33 11.36 2.05 -6.55
N ARG A 34 12.17 1.21 -5.89
CA ARG A 34 13.54 0.88 -6.30
C ARG A 34 13.74 -0.63 -6.26
N SER A 35 14.22 -1.19 -7.36
CA SER A 35 14.42 -2.64 -7.52
C SER A 35 13.19 -3.47 -7.12
N GLY A 36 11.99 -2.97 -7.43
CA GLY A 36 10.72 -3.60 -7.12
C GLY A 36 10.26 -3.50 -5.66
N LEU A 37 10.93 -2.68 -4.84
CA LEU A 37 10.60 -2.47 -3.43
C LEU A 37 10.23 -1.00 -3.15
N PRO A 38 9.27 -0.74 -2.24
CA PRO A 38 8.94 0.61 -1.82
C PRO A 38 10.07 1.23 -0.99
N VAL A 39 10.36 2.51 -1.24
CA VAL A 39 11.32 3.29 -0.45
C VAL A 39 10.55 4.08 0.60
N MET A 40 10.71 3.66 1.86
CA MET A 40 10.00 4.27 3.01
C MET A 40 10.77 5.43 3.67
N LYS A 41 11.98 5.75 3.17
CA LYS A 41 12.83 6.84 3.66
C LYS A 41 13.38 7.66 2.47
N PRO A 42 13.03 8.96 2.36
CA PRO A 42 12.14 9.73 3.24
C PRO A 42 10.72 9.15 3.26
N ARG A 43 9.96 9.41 4.33
CA ARG A 43 8.59 8.87 4.43
C ARG A 43 7.71 9.47 3.33
N PRO A 44 6.85 8.66 2.67
CA PRO A 44 5.96 9.17 1.65
C PRO A 44 4.91 10.11 2.26
N ARG A 45 4.37 11.01 1.44
CA ARG A 45 3.31 11.92 1.88
C ARG A 45 2.00 11.13 2.02
N VAL A 46 1.25 11.40 3.09
CA VAL A 46 -0.05 10.77 3.34
C VAL A 46 -1.14 11.83 3.41
N VAL A 47 -2.25 11.60 2.72
CA VAL A 47 -3.46 12.42 2.75
C VAL A 47 -4.58 11.53 3.29
N ARG A 48 -5.17 11.89 4.42
CA ARG A 48 -6.24 11.09 5.05
C ARG A 48 -7.61 11.59 4.64
N ASP A 49 -8.51 10.66 4.36
CA ASP A 49 -9.91 11.00 4.09
C ASP A 49 -10.68 11.07 5.42
N VAL A 50 -11.26 12.23 5.71
CA VAL A 50 -12.16 12.40 6.87
C VAL A 50 -13.59 12.39 6.37
N LYS A 51 -14.33 11.33 6.70
CA LYS A 51 -15.74 11.19 6.32
C LYS A 51 -16.63 11.78 7.40
N PHE A 52 -17.52 12.69 7.00
CA PHE A 52 -18.58 13.24 7.87
C PHE A 52 -19.88 12.44 7.70
N GLY A 53 -20.58 12.13 8.79
CA GLY A 53 -21.87 11.44 8.76
C GLY A 53 -21.83 9.94 8.39
N ALA A 54 -20.68 9.41 7.93
CA ALA A 54 -20.42 7.98 7.92
C ALA A 54 -20.07 7.58 9.36
N GLY A 55 -20.82 6.66 9.97
CA GLY A 55 -20.51 6.18 11.32
C GLY A 55 -19.05 5.70 11.37
N ASN A 56 -18.19 6.46 12.05
CA ASN A 56 -16.77 6.15 12.23
C ASN A 56 -16.61 5.03 13.27
N GLY A 57 -17.12 3.85 12.95
CA GLY A 57 -16.70 2.65 13.65
C GLY A 57 -15.26 2.40 13.27
N HIS A 58 -14.32 2.76 14.15
CA HIS A 58 -12.94 2.26 14.09
C HIS A 58 -13.03 0.74 13.96
N ARG A 59 -12.88 0.20 12.75
CA ARG A 59 -12.73 -1.24 12.59
C ARG A 59 -11.29 -1.54 12.95
N SER A 60 -11.09 -1.91 14.22
CA SER A 60 -9.83 -2.44 14.73
C SER A 60 -9.52 -3.78 14.05
N GLU A 61 -9.11 -3.75 12.77
CA GLU A 61 -8.40 -4.87 12.16
C GLU A 61 -6.89 -4.81 12.47
N THR A 62 -6.48 -4.05 13.51
CA THR A 62 -5.13 -4.00 14.08
C THR A 62 -4.64 -5.38 14.57
N GLY A 63 -5.49 -6.40 14.61
CA GLY A 63 -5.19 -7.75 15.12
C GLY A 63 -5.10 -8.88 14.09
N LEU A 64 -5.04 -8.61 12.78
CA LEU A 64 -5.00 -9.68 11.77
C LEU A 64 -3.56 -10.06 11.41
N THR A 65 -2.94 -10.84 12.30
CA THR A 65 -1.52 -11.24 12.26
C THR A 65 -1.19 -12.26 11.16
N ASP A 66 -2.15 -12.93 10.53
CA ASP A 66 -1.83 -13.97 9.53
C ASP A 66 -2.97 -14.28 8.54
N PHE A 67 -3.69 -13.26 8.09
CA PHE A 67 -4.61 -13.48 6.97
C PHE A 67 -3.80 -13.54 5.68
N ALA A 68 -4.14 -14.49 4.81
CA ALA A 68 -3.66 -14.50 3.43
C ALA A 68 -3.75 -13.07 2.90
N LEU A 69 -2.63 -12.53 2.41
CA LEU A 69 -2.59 -11.18 1.85
C LEU A 69 -3.80 -11.05 0.92
N LYS A 70 -4.70 -10.11 1.21
CA LYS A 70 -5.85 -9.86 0.31
C LYS A 70 -5.28 -9.65 -1.09
N SER A 71 -5.93 -10.18 -2.14
CA SER A 71 -5.37 -10.25 -3.49
C SER A 71 -4.77 -8.92 -3.95
N SER A 72 -5.43 -7.80 -3.61
CA SER A 72 -4.99 -6.44 -3.92
C SER A 72 -3.60 -6.08 -3.38
N VAL A 73 -3.20 -6.60 -2.21
CA VAL A 73 -1.83 -6.38 -1.69
C VAL A 73 -0.81 -7.20 -2.47
N GLN A 74 -1.16 -8.42 -2.88
CA GLN A 74 -0.28 -9.25 -3.71
C GLN A 74 -0.10 -8.60 -5.09
N GLU A 75 -1.20 -8.21 -5.71
CA GLU A 75 -1.22 -7.49 -6.98
C GLU A 75 -0.37 -6.21 -6.90
N LEU A 76 -0.42 -5.47 -5.80
CA LEU A 76 0.45 -4.31 -5.59
C LEU A 76 1.95 -4.68 -5.61
N MET A 77 2.33 -5.74 -4.89
CA MET A 77 3.73 -6.19 -4.84
C MET A 77 4.21 -6.72 -6.20
N ASP A 78 3.35 -7.44 -6.93
CA ASP A 78 3.65 -7.93 -8.27
C ASP A 78 3.84 -6.76 -9.25
N ASN A 79 3.00 -5.72 -9.14
CA ASN A 79 3.17 -4.49 -9.92
C ASN A 79 4.50 -3.80 -9.59
N PHE A 80 4.88 -3.70 -8.31
CA PHE A 80 6.19 -3.13 -7.96
C PHE A 80 7.34 -3.93 -8.55
N ALA A 81 7.31 -5.25 -8.43
CA ALA A 81 8.31 -6.14 -9.01
C ALA A 81 8.43 -5.95 -10.55
N SER A 82 7.30 -5.79 -11.23
CA SER A 82 7.26 -5.53 -12.68
C SER A 82 7.79 -4.15 -13.06
N LEU A 83 7.54 -3.12 -12.26
CA LEU A 83 8.00 -1.76 -12.53
C LEU A 83 9.52 -1.61 -12.35
N GLY A 84 10.10 -2.33 -11.39
CA GLY A 84 11.52 -2.23 -11.07
C GLY A 84 11.88 -0.88 -10.43
N ASN A 85 11.99 0.18 -11.22
CA ASN A 85 12.24 1.55 -10.75
C ASN A 85 11.16 2.48 -11.28
N ALA A 86 10.40 3.10 -10.37
CA ALA A 86 9.31 3.99 -10.74
C ALA A 86 8.97 4.97 -9.63
N THR A 87 8.21 6.02 -9.97
CA THR A 87 7.54 6.89 -9.00
C THR A 87 6.05 6.63 -9.07
N VAL A 88 5.47 6.17 -7.97
CA VAL A 88 4.03 6.11 -7.79
C VAL A 88 3.56 7.49 -7.35
N ARG A 89 2.94 8.22 -8.27
CA ARG A 89 2.38 9.55 -8.00
C ARG A 89 1.33 9.48 -6.91
N ARG A 90 0.45 8.49 -6.99
CA ARG A 90 -0.69 8.30 -6.07
C ARG A 90 -1.04 6.84 -5.89
N LEU A 91 -1.18 6.41 -4.65
CA LEU A 91 -1.72 5.11 -4.25
C LEU A 91 -2.94 5.35 -3.34
N GLU A 92 -4.12 5.03 -3.84
CA GLU A 92 -5.41 5.16 -3.13
C GLU A 92 -5.63 3.97 -2.21
N ILE A 93 -6.01 4.26 -0.96
CA ILE A 93 -6.23 3.28 0.11
C ILE A 93 -7.70 3.32 0.55
N LYS A 94 -8.31 2.14 0.64
CA LYS A 94 -9.67 1.95 1.19
C LYS A 94 -9.68 0.77 2.14
N HIS A 95 -10.27 0.95 3.32
CA HIS A 95 -10.33 -0.07 4.37
C HIS A 95 -8.95 -0.68 4.69
N GLY A 96 -7.91 0.15 4.68
CA GLY A 96 -6.54 -0.25 4.95
C GLY A 96 -5.84 -1.03 3.84
N LEU A 97 -6.41 -1.05 2.63
CA LEU A 97 -5.92 -1.83 1.49
C LEU A 97 -5.70 -0.97 0.25
N PRO A 98 -4.75 -1.35 -0.63
CA PRO A 98 -4.57 -0.68 -1.90
C PRO A 98 -5.81 -0.90 -2.78
N PHE A 99 -6.28 0.19 -3.38
CA PHE A 99 -7.43 0.18 -4.27
C PHE A 99 -7.04 0.57 -5.70
N ARG A 100 -6.18 1.58 -5.86
CA ARG A 100 -5.74 2.07 -7.17
C ARG A 100 -4.38 2.75 -7.09
N MET A 101 -3.55 2.57 -8.11
CA MET A 101 -2.25 3.22 -8.26
C MET A 101 -2.20 4.09 -9.53
N GLN A 102 -1.46 5.20 -9.48
CA GLN A 102 -1.03 6.00 -10.63
C GLN A 102 0.49 6.07 -10.63
N VAL A 103 1.11 5.63 -11.74
CA VAL A 103 2.56 5.61 -11.91
C VAL A 103 2.95 6.71 -12.90
N GLU A 104 4.08 7.37 -12.64
CA GLU A 104 4.67 8.32 -13.59
C GLU A 104 5.59 7.57 -14.56
N GLU A 105 5.33 7.74 -15.86
CA GLU A 105 6.12 7.14 -16.93
C GLU A 105 6.50 8.22 -17.94
N VAL A 106 7.68 8.09 -18.55
CA VAL A 106 8.09 8.93 -19.66
C VAL A 106 7.52 8.34 -20.94
N ALA A 107 6.69 9.11 -21.65
CA ALA A 107 6.22 8.69 -22.97
C ALA A 107 7.44 8.59 -23.92
N THR A 108 7.57 7.45 -24.60
CA THR A 108 8.62 7.23 -25.61
C THR A 108 8.10 7.61 -26.98
#